data_AF-A0A5H7INE2-F1
#
_entry.id   AF-A0A5H7INE2-F1
#
_cell.length_a   1.000
_cell.length_b   1.000
_cell.length_c   1.000
_cell.angle_alpha   90.00
_cell.angle_beta   90.00
_cell.angle_gamma   90.00
#
_symmetry.space_group_name_H-M   'P 1'
#
loop_
_entity.id
_entity.type
_entity.pdbx_description
1 polymer ?
#
loop_
_entity_poly.entity_id
_entity_poly.type
_entity_poly.pdbx_seq_one_letter_code
_entity_poly.pdbx_strand_id
1 'polypeptide(L)'
;MDSRQKKLVLSVINNKPIHEGKVSDEDFLAEFPSGCDNVSEFVTKLLIESCVSMDAQCVELSLYVGFHFGFSGADELILDKLLVCDFHYRHDEIVRALVLIGASTDETVDALSKCALTEFDYLSDDRDDGIYTLSWNCIYALAKIATPYAINKLKWLSECDIQEIKDKAVEVIKKYKINIM
;
A
#
# COMPACT_ATOMS: atom_id res chain seq x y z
N MET A 1 -10.29 -8.71 -12.42
CA MET A 1 -11.65 -8.11 -12.51
C MET A 1 -12.16 -8.03 -13.95
N ASP A 2 -13.35 -8.57 -14.23
CA ASP A 2 -14.09 -8.32 -15.47
C ASP A 2 -14.86 -6.98 -15.45
N SER A 3 -15.45 -6.61 -16.59
CA SER A 3 -16.22 -5.36 -16.72
C SER A 3 -17.43 -5.25 -15.78
N ARG A 4 -18.04 -6.37 -15.39
CA ARG A 4 -19.16 -6.38 -14.44
C ARG A 4 -18.65 -6.09 -13.03
N GLN A 5 -17.58 -6.74 -12.62
CA GLN A 5 -16.93 -6.53 -11.32
C GLN A 5 -16.43 -5.10 -11.16
N LYS A 6 -15.80 -4.53 -12.21
CA LYS A 6 -15.37 -3.12 -12.19
C LYS A 6 -16.55 -2.16 -11.95
N LYS A 7 -17.68 -2.37 -12.65
CA LYS A 7 -18.90 -1.56 -12.44
C LYS A 7 -19.46 -1.71 -11.03
N LEU A 8 -19.49 -2.93 -10.51
CA LEU A 8 -19.97 -3.20 -9.15
C LEU A 8 -19.09 -2.47 -8.11
N VAL A 9 -17.76 -2.53 -8.22
CA VAL A 9 -16.85 -1.77 -7.33
C VAL A 9 -17.09 -0.27 -7.44
N LEU A 10 -17.22 0.28 -8.65
CA LEU A 10 -17.51 1.70 -8.86
C LEU A 10 -18.85 2.14 -8.24
N SER A 11 -19.83 1.24 -8.16
CA SER A 11 -21.13 1.51 -7.56
C SER A 11 -21.10 1.59 -6.03
N VAL A 12 -20.07 1.04 -5.37
CA VAL A 12 -19.95 1.10 -3.90
C VAL A 12 -18.93 2.13 -3.40
N ILE A 13 -18.03 2.62 -4.26
CA ILE A 13 -17.11 3.71 -3.92
C ILE A 13 -17.88 4.97 -3.53
N ASN A 14 -17.56 5.57 -2.38
CA ASN A 14 -18.18 6.79 -1.87
C ASN A 14 -19.72 6.72 -1.83
N ASN A 15 -20.28 5.56 -1.45
CA ASN A 15 -21.71 5.31 -1.42
C ASN A 15 -22.46 5.94 -0.22
N LYS A 16 -21.84 6.84 0.54
CA LYS A 16 -22.43 7.46 1.73
C LYS A 16 -22.43 9.00 1.60
N PRO A 17 -23.61 9.65 1.48
CA PRO A 17 -24.96 9.04 1.41
C PRO A 17 -25.20 8.33 0.07
N ILE A 18 -26.19 7.41 0.03
CA ILE A 18 -26.51 6.65 -1.19
C ILE A 18 -27.16 7.59 -2.21
N HIS A 19 -26.55 7.70 -3.39
CA HIS A 19 -27.02 8.48 -4.52
C HIS A 19 -27.45 7.57 -5.68
N GLU A 20 -28.09 8.16 -6.70
CA GLU A 20 -28.44 7.43 -7.93
C GLU A 20 -27.19 6.77 -8.54
N GLY A 21 -27.30 5.48 -8.87
CA GLY A 21 -26.18 4.69 -9.39
C GLY A 21 -25.20 4.15 -8.32
N LYS A 22 -25.46 4.38 -7.03
CA LYS A 22 -24.73 3.77 -5.92
C LYS A 22 -25.52 2.63 -5.27
N VAL A 23 -24.80 1.64 -4.77
CA VAL A 23 -25.36 0.52 -4.01
C VAL A 23 -24.95 0.61 -2.54
N SER A 24 -25.75 0.05 -1.64
CA SER A 24 -25.37 -0.08 -0.23
C SER A 24 -24.21 -1.07 -0.06
N ASP A 25 -23.57 -1.05 1.12
CA ASP A 25 -22.54 -2.04 1.45
C ASP A 25 -23.15 -3.44 1.45
N GLU A 26 -24.38 -3.58 1.95
CA GLU A 26 -25.13 -4.83 2.00
C GLU A 26 -25.49 -5.37 0.60
N ASP A 27 -25.92 -4.50 -0.31
CA ASP A 27 -26.24 -4.88 -1.69
C ASP A 27 -24.98 -5.25 -2.46
N PHE A 28 -23.89 -4.48 -2.26
CA PHE A 28 -22.58 -4.85 -2.80
C PHE A 28 -22.21 -6.24 -2.31
N LEU A 29 -22.31 -6.50 -0.98
CA LEU A 29 -22.07 -7.77 -0.27
C LEU A 29 -22.91 -8.94 -0.80
N ALA A 30 -24.17 -8.70 -1.13
CA ALA A 30 -25.06 -9.70 -1.71
C ALA A 30 -24.69 -10.08 -3.16
N GLU A 31 -24.08 -9.16 -3.91
CA GLU A 31 -23.66 -9.35 -5.29
C GLU A 31 -22.19 -9.80 -5.45
N PHE A 32 -21.45 -9.98 -4.35
CA PHE A 32 -20.05 -10.43 -4.43
C PHE A 32 -19.93 -11.71 -5.26
N PRO A 33 -18.86 -11.84 -6.06
CA PRO A 33 -18.71 -12.99 -6.92
C PRO A 33 -18.67 -14.27 -6.09
N SER A 34 -19.48 -15.23 -6.54
CA SER A 34 -19.67 -16.54 -5.95
C SER A 34 -18.32 -17.25 -5.76
N GLY A 35 -17.95 -17.55 -4.52
CA GLY A 35 -16.75 -18.36 -4.20
C GLY A 35 -15.71 -17.70 -3.31
N CYS A 36 -16.01 -16.59 -2.65
CA CYS A 36 -15.26 -16.12 -1.47
C CYS A 36 -16.16 -16.27 -0.24
N ASP A 37 -15.61 -16.76 0.87
CA ASP A 37 -16.34 -16.98 2.11
C ASP A 37 -16.56 -15.68 2.89
N ASN A 38 -15.72 -14.67 2.65
CA ASN A 38 -15.81 -13.36 3.28
C ASN A 38 -15.14 -12.25 2.43
N VAL A 39 -15.33 -11.01 2.85
CA VAL A 39 -14.78 -9.81 2.19
C VAL A 39 -13.25 -9.83 2.11
N SER A 40 -12.57 -10.26 3.17
CA SER A 40 -11.11 -10.26 3.20
C SER A 40 -10.55 -11.18 2.10
N GLU A 41 -11.12 -12.36 1.93
CA GLU A 41 -10.75 -13.27 0.84
C GLU A 41 -10.98 -12.65 -0.55
N PHE A 42 -12.07 -11.89 -0.70
CA PHE A 42 -12.33 -11.16 -1.93
C PHE A 42 -11.27 -10.09 -2.20
N VAL A 43 -10.90 -9.27 -1.22
CA VAL A 43 -9.83 -8.26 -1.35
C VAL A 43 -8.52 -8.92 -1.76
N THR A 44 -8.12 -10.00 -1.09
CA THR A 44 -6.90 -10.75 -1.42
C THR A 44 -6.94 -11.26 -2.85
N LYS A 45 -8.06 -11.87 -3.26
CA LYS A 45 -8.23 -12.37 -4.63
C LYS A 45 -8.11 -11.26 -5.67
N LEU A 46 -8.74 -10.12 -5.44
CA LEU A 46 -8.68 -8.97 -6.34
C LEU A 46 -7.25 -8.43 -6.49
N LEU A 47 -6.52 -8.28 -5.38
CA LEU A 47 -5.12 -7.86 -5.37
C LEU A 47 -4.24 -8.84 -6.16
N ILE A 48 -4.40 -10.15 -5.93
CA ILE A 48 -3.65 -11.19 -6.64
C ILE A 48 -3.95 -11.14 -8.15
N GLU A 49 -5.22 -11.12 -8.53
CA GLU A 49 -5.62 -11.05 -9.94
C GLU A 49 -5.03 -9.81 -10.63
N SER A 50 -5.12 -8.65 -9.98
CA SER A 50 -4.60 -7.38 -10.51
C SER A 50 -3.08 -7.38 -10.68
N CYS A 51 -2.36 -8.02 -9.76
CA CYS A 51 -0.91 -8.19 -9.83
C CYS A 51 -0.52 -9.14 -10.97
N VAL A 52 -1.21 -10.28 -11.11
CA VAL A 52 -0.95 -11.26 -12.17
C VAL A 52 -1.25 -10.69 -13.56
N SER A 53 -2.33 -9.92 -13.70
CA SER A 53 -2.70 -9.30 -14.98
C SER A 53 -1.94 -8.01 -15.27
N MET A 54 -1.14 -7.50 -14.31
CA MET A 54 -0.49 -6.19 -14.38
C MET A 54 -1.47 -5.06 -14.74
N ASP A 55 -2.71 -5.12 -14.23
CA ASP A 55 -3.75 -4.12 -14.53
C ASP A 55 -3.76 -3.06 -13.43
N ALA A 56 -3.16 -1.90 -13.74
CA ALA A 56 -3.06 -0.77 -12.82
C ALA A 56 -4.41 -0.28 -12.29
N GLN A 57 -5.45 -0.28 -13.14
CA GLN A 57 -6.80 0.12 -12.74
C GLN A 57 -7.40 -0.92 -11.80
N CYS A 58 -7.15 -2.21 -12.03
CA CYS A 58 -7.58 -3.24 -11.09
C CYS A 58 -6.87 -3.11 -9.73
N VAL A 59 -5.59 -2.74 -9.68
CA VAL A 59 -4.89 -2.49 -8.41
C VAL A 59 -5.58 -1.37 -7.64
N GLU A 60 -5.85 -0.25 -8.31
CA GLU A 60 -6.59 0.88 -7.74
C GLU A 60 -7.96 0.46 -7.18
N LEU A 61 -8.77 -0.23 -7.98
CA LEU A 61 -10.10 -0.69 -7.55
C LEU A 61 -10.01 -1.69 -6.39
N SER A 62 -9.02 -2.58 -6.38
CA SER A 62 -8.80 -3.55 -5.30
C SER A 62 -8.44 -2.86 -3.99
N LEU A 63 -7.58 -1.85 -4.05
CA LEU A 63 -7.23 -1.01 -2.89
C LEU A 63 -8.46 -0.26 -2.37
N TYR A 64 -9.32 0.28 -3.23
CA TYR A 64 -10.57 0.91 -2.81
C TYR A 64 -11.47 -0.06 -2.02
N VAL A 65 -11.66 -1.28 -2.53
CA VAL A 65 -12.44 -2.31 -1.82
C VAL A 65 -11.80 -2.62 -0.47
N GLY A 66 -10.47 -2.79 -0.41
CA GLY A 66 -9.75 -3.06 0.83
C GLY A 66 -9.85 -1.93 1.85
N PHE A 67 -9.77 -0.66 1.43
CA PHE A 67 -9.96 0.47 2.34
C PHE A 67 -11.41 0.61 2.83
N HIS A 68 -12.39 0.24 2.00
CA HIS A 68 -13.80 0.40 2.32
C HIS A 68 -14.32 -0.73 3.22
N PHE A 69 -13.95 -1.98 2.93
CA PHE A 69 -14.45 -3.15 3.66
C PHE A 69 -13.44 -3.81 4.59
N GLY A 70 -12.17 -3.40 4.53
CA GLY A 70 -11.09 -3.89 5.36
C GLY A 70 -10.13 -4.80 4.61
N PHE A 71 -8.84 -4.58 4.89
CA PHE A 71 -7.76 -5.53 4.60
C PHE A 71 -7.59 -6.51 5.77
N SER A 72 -6.85 -7.57 5.52
CA SER A 72 -6.45 -8.59 6.49
C SER A 72 -4.95 -8.84 6.44
N GLY A 73 -4.42 -9.56 7.43
CA GLY A 73 -3.02 -10.01 7.39
C GLY A 73 -2.71 -10.95 6.21
N ALA A 74 -3.72 -11.58 5.59
CA ALA A 74 -3.51 -12.39 4.39
C ALA A 74 -3.13 -11.55 3.15
N ASP A 75 -3.38 -10.23 3.19
CA ASP A 75 -3.06 -9.31 2.11
C ASP A 75 -1.59 -8.85 2.14
N GLU A 76 -0.87 -9.05 3.25
CA GLU A 76 0.50 -8.54 3.46
C GLU A 76 1.44 -8.92 2.31
N LEU A 77 1.53 -10.22 1.97
CA LEU A 77 2.44 -10.71 0.93
C LEU A 77 2.14 -10.13 -0.46
N ILE A 78 0.86 -9.91 -0.80
CA ILE A 78 0.50 -9.36 -2.11
C ILE A 78 0.70 -7.85 -2.15
N LEU A 79 0.47 -7.16 -1.04
CA LEU A 79 0.78 -5.73 -0.89
C LEU A 79 2.28 -5.48 -0.99
N ASP A 80 3.12 -6.32 -0.38
CA ASP A 80 4.59 -6.23 -0.48
C ASP A 80 5.07 -6.35 -1.93
N LYS A 81 4.48 -7.27 -2.70
CA LYS A 81 4.79 -7.45 -4.13
C LYS A 81 4.39 -6.22 -4.94
N LEU A 82 3.16 -5.73 -4.76
CA LEU A 82 2.67 -4.56 -5.47
C LEU A 82 3.50 -3.31 -5.13
N LEU A 83 3.96 -3.17 -3.88
CA LEU A 83 4.78 -2.05 -3.43
C LEU A 83 6.10 -1.90 -4.22
N VAL A 84 6.61 -2.97 -4.82
CA VAL A 84 7.88 -2.94 -5.57
C VAL A 84 7.69 -3.06 -7.09
N CYS A 85 6.44 -3.09 -7.57
CA CYS A 85 6.09 -3.10 -8.99
C CYS A 85 5.98 -1.67 -9.54
N ASP A 86 6.26 -1.48 -10.83
CA ASP A 86 6.26 -0.17 -11.52
C ASP A 86 5.07 0.03 -12.47
N PHE A 87 4.23 -0.99 -12.68
CA PHE A 87 3.11 -0.93 -13.63
C PHE A 87 1.89 -0.11 -13.14
N HIS A 88 1.92 0.44 -11.92
CA HIS A 88 0.83 1.21 -11.32
C HIS A 88 1.34 2.40 -10.51
N TYR A 89 0.45 3.33 -10.13
CA TYR A 89 0.81 4.57 -9.41
C TYR A 89 0.18 4.66 -8.01
N ARG A 90 0.03 3.51 -7.33
CA ARG A 90 -0.69 3.40 -6.05
C ARG A 90 0.22 3.01 -4.88
N HIS A 91 1.50 3.34 -4.96
CA HIS A 91 2.49 2.97 -3.94
C HIS A 91 2.17 3.55 -2.57
N ASP A 92 1.72 4.80 -2.50
CA ASP A 92 1.38 5.43 -1.23
C ASP A 92 0.18 4.75 -0.56
N GLU A 93 -0.86 4.43 -1.33
CA GLU A 93 -2.00 3.62 -0.88
C GLU A 93 -1.54 2.27 -0.31
N ILE A 94 -0.59 1.61 -0.97
CA ILE A 94 -0.08 0.30 -0.54
C ILE A 94 0.68 0.44 0.80
N VAL A 95 1.53 1.46 0.96
CA VAL A 95 2.20 1.75 2.24
C VAL A 95 1.16 1.95 3.35
N ARG A 96 0.11 2.74 3.09
CA ARG A 96 -0.98 2.96 4.04
C ARG A 96 -1.72 1.66 4.40
N ALA A 97 -1.96 0.78 3.42
CA ALA A 97 -2.61 -0.52 3.65
C ALA A 97 -1.75 -1.44 4.53
N LEU A 98 -0.45 -1.56 4.27
CA LEU A 98 0.50 -2.33 5.09
C LEU A 98 0.52 -1.83 6.54
N VAL A 99 0.56 -0.50 6.72
CA VAL A 99 0.54 0.16 8.03
C VAL A 99 -0.79 -0.06 8.77
N LEU A 100 -1.90 -0.18 8.04
CA LEU A 100 -3.25 -0.40 8.59
C LEU A 100 -3.41 -1.83 9.11
N ILE A 101 -2.90 -2.83 8.39
CA ILE A 101 -2.97 -4.24 8.81
C ILE A 101 -1.91 -4.63 9.85
N GLY A 102 -0.98 -3.72 10.17
CA GLY A 102 0.10 -4.00 11.11
C GLY A 102 1.14 -4.97 10.54
N ALA A 103 1.36 -4.91 9.23
CA ALA A 103 2.37 -5.72 8.54
C ALA A 103 3.75 -5.52 9.18
N SER A 104 4.50 -6.61 9.35
CA SER A 104 5.75 -6.59 10.13
C SER A 104 6.74 -7.70 9.76
N THR A 105 6.45 -8.47 8.71
CA THR A 105 7.37 -9.48 8.19
C THR A 105 8.67 -8.85 7.68
N ASP A 106 9.73 -9.65 7.61
CA ASP A 106 11.01 -9.19 7.05
C ASP A 106 10.84 -8.85 5.55
N GLU A 107 9.95 -9.55 4.84
CA GLU A 107 9.55 -9.26 3.47
C GLU A 107 8.92 -7.86 3.33
N THR A 108 8.02 -7.47 4.25
CA THR A 108 7.45 -6.12 4.28
C THR A 108 8.52 -5.07 4.55
N VAL A 109 9.43 -5.34 5.48
CA VAL A 109 10.56 -4.44 5.78
C VAL A 109 11.47 -4.26 4.56
N ASP A 110 11.76 -5.34 3.83
CA ASP A 110 12.52 -5.29 2.58
C ASP A 110 11.77 -4.54 1.48
N ALA A 111 10.48 -4.78 1.31
CA ALA A 111 9.65 -4.08 0.32
C ALA A 111 9.59 -2.57 0.57
N LEU A 112 9.38 -2.14 1.83
CA LEU A 112 9.37 -0.74 2.24
C LEU A 112 10.74 -0.07 2.03
N SER A 113 11.82 -0.73 2.45
CA SER A 113 13.17 -0.18 2.29
C SER A 113 13.58 -0.06 0.82
N LYS A 114 13.20 -1.04 -0.01
CA LYS A 114 13.39 -0.98 -1.46
C LYS A 114 12.57 0.15 -2.08
N CYS A 115 11.27 0.21 -1.78
CA CYS A 115 10.38 1.24 -2.29
C CYS A 115 10.84 2.65 -1.91
N ALA A 116 11.39 2.84 -0.70
CA ALA A 116 11.94 4.12 -0.28
C ALA A 116 13.02 4.67 -1.22
N LEU A 117 13.79 3.78 -1.86
CA LEU A 117 14.90 4.13 -2.75
C LEU A 117 14.58 3.97 -4.23
N THR A 118 13.43 3.40 -4.57
CA THR A 118 13.03 3.21 -5.97
C THR A 118 12.59 4.54 -6.56
N GLU A 119 13.23 4.93 -7.66
CA GLU A 119 12.81 6.06 -8.47
C GLU A 119 11.73 5.64 -9.47
N PHE A 120 10.47 5.82 -9.11
CA PHE A 120 9.37 5.56 -10.05
C PHE A 120 9.26 6.71 -11.06
N ASP A 121 9.10 6.37 -12.35
CA ASP A 121 9.04 7.35 -13.44
C ASP A 121 7.91 8.37 -13.27
N TYR A 122 6.76 7.93 -12.75
CA TYR A 122 5.59 8.80 -12.52
C TYR A 122 5.80 9.83 -11.40
N LEU A 123 6.89 9.74 -10.64
CA LEU A 123 7.30 10.66 -9.59
C LEU A 123 8.55 11.47 -9.96
N SER A 124 8.92 11.51 -11.24
CA SER A 124 10.11 12.27 -11.70
C SER A 124 10.00 13.76 -11.40
N ASP A 125 8.87 14.38 -11.76
CA ASP A 125 8.61 15.80 -11.49
C ASP A 125 8.66 16.10 -9.98
N ASP A 126 8.05 15.25 -9.14
CA ASP A 126 8.10 15.37 -7.68
C ASP A 126 9.55 15.36 -7.16
N ARG A 127 10.40 14.47 -7.66
CA ARG A 127 11.82 14.42 -7.25
C ARG A 127 12.59 15.65 -7.68
N ASP A 128 12.36 16.15 -8.90
CA ASP A 128 13.00 17.38 -9.40
C ASP A 128 12.63 18.60 -8.54
N ASP A 129 11.42 18.61 -7.97
CA ASP A 129 10.94 19.61 -7.01
C ASP A 129 11.34 19.32 -5.55
N GLY A 130 12.13 18.27 -5.29
CA GLY A 130 12.58 17.89 -3.94
C GLY A 130 11.50 17.24 -3.07
N ILE A 131 10.44 16.71 -3.68
CA ILE A 131 9.31 16.06 -3.02
C ILE A 131 9.54 14.54 -2.98
N TYR A 132 9.79 14.02 -1.77
CA TYR A 132 10.08 12.59 -1.54
C TYR A 132 9.03 11.93 -0.63
N THR A 133 7.75 12.34 -0.77
CA THR A 133 6.65 11.91 0.11
C THR A 133 6.53 10.38 0.22
N LEU A 134 6.62 9.64 -0.89
CA LEU A 134 6.55 8.18 -0.87
C LEU A 134 7.69 7.58 -0.05
N SER A 135 8.93 8.02 -0.29
CA SER A 135 10.10 7.57 0.48
C SER A 135 9.97 7.89 1.96
N TRP A 136 9.47 9.07 2.30
CA TRP A 136 9.23 9.47 3.69
C TRP A 136 8.15 8.62 4.35
N ASN A 137 7.08 8.27 3.63
CA ASN A 137 6.03 7.39 4.13
C ASN A 137 6.56 5.97 4.39
N CYS A 138 7.44 5.44 3.52
CA CYS A 138 8.15 4.18 3.78
C CYS A 138 9.02 4.25 5.05
N ILE A 139 9.75 5.35 5.26
CA ILE A 139 10.57 5.56 6.48
C ILE A 139 9.69 5.59 7.73
N TYR A 140 8.57 6.32 7.71
CA TYR A 140 7.64 6.33 8.85
C TYR A 140 7.02 4.95 9.11
N ALA A 141 6.70 4.19 8.05
CA ALA A 141 6.19 2.83 8.17
C ALA A 141 7.21 1.91 8.85
N LEU A 142 8.47 1.92 8.41
CA LEU A 142 9.56 1.17 9.05
C LEU A 142 9.72 1.53 10.53
N ALA A 143 9.61 2.82 10.88
CA ALA A 143 9.72 3.28 12.26
C ALA A 143 8.54 2.83 13.13
N LYS A 144 7.36 2.64 12.53
CA LYS A 144 6.18 2.09 13.20
C LYS A 144 6.28 0.57 13.38
N ILE A 145 6.88 -0.15 12.43
CA ILE A 145 7.14 -1.60 12.53
C ILE A 145 8.09 -1.89 13.69
N ALA A 146 9.18 -1.12 13.80
CA ALA A 146 10.10 -1.12 14.94
C ALA A 146 10.69 -2.50 15.34
N THR A 147 10.68 -3.48 14.44
CA THR A 147 11.42 -4.74 14.62
C THR A 147 12.93 -4.47 14.54
N PRO A 148 13.79 -5.33 15.12
CA PRO A 148 15.24 -5.18 14.97
C PRO A 148 15.69 -5.08 13.51
N TYR A 149 15.03 -5.82 12.61
CA TYR A 149 15.31 -5.76 11.18
C TYR A 149 14.87 -4.43 10.54
N ALA A 150 13.67 -3.93 10.88
CA ALA A 150 13.21 -2.61 10.43
C ALA A 150 14.13 -1.48 10.91
N ILE A 151 14.60 -1.55 12.16
CA ILE A 151 15.56 -0.58 12.74
C ILE A 151 16.88 -0.63 11.97
N ASN A 152 17.36 -1.82 11.61
CA ASN A 152 18.57 -1.96 10.79
C ASN A 152 18.40 -1.29 9.41
N LYS A 153 17.27 -1.53 8.73
CA LYS A 153 16.98 -0.86 7.44
C LYS A 153 16.85 0.66 7.57
N LEU A 154 16.25 1.17 8.65
CA LEU A 154 16.22 2.60 8.93
C LEU A 154 17.60 3.20 9.11
N LYS A 155 18.49 2.51 9.84
CA LYS A 155 19.89 2.91 10.00
C LYS A 155 20.59 2.97 8.64
N TRP A 156 20.41 1.94 7.81
CA TRP A 156 20.97 1.92 6.46
C TRP A 156 20.44 3.09 5.59
N LEU A 157 19.15 3.40 5.63
CA LEU A 157 18.59 4.56 4.94
C LEU A 157 19.16 5.90 5.45
N SER A 158 19.52 5.99 6.73
CA SER A 158 20.18 7.17 7.32
C SER A 158 21.64 7.36 6.88
N GLU A 159 22.18 6.42 6.12
CA GLU A 159 23.54 6.41 5.59
C GLU A 159 23.57 6.39 4.05
N CYS A 160 22.41 6.48 3.38
CA CYS A 160 22.34 6.44 1.91
C CYS A 160 22.79 7.76 1.24
N ASP A 161 23.02 7.69 -0.08
CA ASP A 161 23.53 8.81 -0.87
C ASP A 161 22.44 9.83 -1.27
N ILE A 162 21.16 9.51 -1.09
CA ILE A 162 20.04 10.40 -1.40
C ILE A 162 19.75 11.27 -0.17
N GLN A 163 20.12 12.55 -0.25
CA GLN A 163 20.16 13.45 0.90
C GLN A 163 18.79 13.61 1.58
N GLU A 164 17.70 13.68 0.80
CA GLU A 164 16.33 13.86 1.28
C GLU A 164 15.82 12.63 2.04
N ILE A 165 16.24 11.43 1.62
CA ILE A 165 15.91 10.16 2.27
C ILE A 165 16.72 10.01 3.55
N LYS A 166 18.03 10.28 3.46
CA LYS A 166 18.96 10.28 4.59
C LYS A 166 18.49 11.20 5.71
N ASP A 167 18.21 12.46 5.40
CA ASP A 167 17.79 13.46 6.39
C ASP A 167 16.46 13.07 7.03
N LYS A 168 15.51 12.54 6.25
CA LYS A 168 14.26 12.02 6.80
C LYS A 168 14.49 10.84 7.74
N ALA A 169 15.32 9.88 7.37
CA ALA A 169 15.62 8.73 8.22
C ALA A 169 16.26 9.17 9.55
N VAL A 170 17.22 10.10 9.52
CA VAL A 170 17.84 10.69 10.72
C VAL A 170 16.80 11.41 11.59
N GLU A 171 15.92 12.21 10.99
CA GLU A 171 14.83 12.91 11.69
C GLU A 171 13.91 11.90 12.40
N VAL A 172 13.47 10.86 11.69
CA VAL A 172 12.54 9.86 12.21
C VAL A 172 13.17 9.02 13.32
N ILE A 173 14.42 8.59 13.17
CA ILE A 173 15.17 7.88 14.22
C ILE A 173 15.20 8.70 15.51
N LYS A 174 15.49 10.01 15.41
CA LYS A 174 15.48 10.93 16.56
C LYS A 174 14.09 11.09 17.16
N LYS A 175 13.07 11.31 16.31
CA LYS A 175 11.67 11.51 16.72
C LYS A 175 11.11 10.31 17.50
N TYR A 176 11.42 9.10 17.04
CA TYR A 176 10.96 7.86 17.66
C TYR A 176 11.90 7.34 18.76
N LYS A 177 13.00 8.05 19.04
CA LYS A 177 14.03 7.65 20.03
C LYS A 177 14.55 6.23 19.79
N ILE A 178 14.72 5.87 18.52
CA ILE A 178 15.20 4.55 18.12
C ILE A 178 16.68 4.46 18.47
N ASN A 179 17.05 3.44 19.26
CA ASN A 179 18.44 3.19 19.58
C ASN A 179 19.10 2.41 18.44
N ILE A 180 20.07 3.04 17.77
CA ILE A 180 20.80 2.48 16.61
C ILE A 180 22.21 1.98 16.95
N MET A 181 22.54 1.86 18.24
CA MET A 181 23.82 1.33 18.75
C MET A 181 23.98 -0.16 18.45
#